data_AF-A0A8S3S606-F1
#
_entry.id   AF-A0A8S3S606-F1
#
_cell.length_a   1.000
_cell.length_b   1.000
_cell.length_c   1.000
_cell.angle_alpha   90.00
_cell.angle_beta   90.00
_cell.angle_gamma   90.00
#
_symmetry.space_group_name_H-M   'P 1'
#
loop_
_entity.id
_entity.type
_entity.pdbx_description
1 polymer ?
#
loop_
_entity_poly.entity_id
_entity_poly.type
_entity_poly.pdbx_seq_one_letter_code
_entity_poly.pdbx_strand_id
1 'polypeptide(L)'
;MSELIVRTRDNKPNIIGITKVKPKTNRYKPSTAEYSIPEVGNYKMFEKKIKSDEGGCLLMYVDSNLEATEITIKTEFQENIFIKVKLNQNNKLLVGLIYRTPSNSFKEYNDKLVNLMSEATDMGKNILSKKIITKQDPETRAEYNTVRNQAKTSVNKQKKLFEKGLSENAKRNPKAIWSYIKSKSKTREGIGDLHVDTEDVKSDKTDDNKQKAEILSEYFTSVFTNEPQGNIPEPKHIPLDKKIEELNIGTDLFLKHLQKIKTDKSPGPDNLHPRLLFEVKEGIAEPLGIIFSQSLTQKVVPKDWKSALVSAIFKKGNKSQAKNYRPVSLTSVVCKIMEKIIREHIISYMKENKLFSNKQYGFISGRSTSLQLLEVHVIETSSFLKLIPSTENRHSTRVNSNKIIHQRFKTSLRKNSFSVRIAKLWNKLPDKVTKAPSINSFKNRLDRYWEYEEIYYSDYRAELTGSSIRNNGDNNQLYESGEEEP
;
A
#
# COMPACT_ATOMS: atom_id res chain seq x y z
N MET A 1 -6.40 1.33 -33.22
CA MET A 1 -5.64 0.42 -34.11
C MET A 1 -4.14 0.46 -33.86
N SER A 2 -3.51 1.64 -33.75
CA SER A 2 -2.07 1.77 -33.46
C SER A 2 -1.60 1.01 -32.20
N GLU A 3 -2.32 1.13 -31.07
CA GLU A 3 -1.98 0.38 -29.85
C GLU A 3 -2.10 -1.15 -30.03
N LEU A 4 -3.13 -1.60 -30.75
CA LEU A 4 -3.32 -3.01 -31.06
C LEU A 4 -2.16 -3.55 -31.89
N ILE A 5 -1.71 -2.76 -32.88
CA ILE A 5 -0.58 -3.10 -33.76
C ILE A 5 0.71 -3.25 -32.96
N VAL A 6 1.03 -2.28 -32.10
CA VAL A 6 2.22 -2.33 -31.23
C VAL A 6 2.17 -3.54 -30.31
N ARG A 7 1.06 -3.76 -29.59
CA ARG A 7 0.91 -4.90 -28.67
C ARG A 7 0.99 -6.25 -29.39
N THR A 8 0.48 -6.33 -30.63
CA THR A 8 0.53 -7.56 -31.41
C THR A 8 1.95 -7.83 -31.91
N ARG A 9 2.71 -6.78 -32.32
CA ARG A 9 4.13 -6.93 -32.70
C ARG A 9 5.00 -7.41 -31.53
N ASP A 10 4.83 -6.81 -30.35
CA ASP A 10 5.69 -7.09 -29.20
C ASP A 10 5.40 -8.45 -28.56
N ASN A 11 4.12 -8.84 -28.48
CA ASN A 11 3.70 -10.03 -27.74
C ASN A 11 3.42 -11.25 -28.63
N LYS A 12 3.27 -11.05 -29.95
CA LYS A 12 2.93 -12.10 -30.94
C LYS A 12 1.84 -13.07 -30.44
N PRO A 13 0.68 -12.57 -30.01
CA PRO A 13 -0.37 -13.39 -29.42
C PRO A 13 -0.98 -14.34 -30.45
N ASN A 14 -1.27 -15.58 -30.08
CA ASN A 14 -1.92 -16.52 -31.00
C ASN A 14 -3.41 -16.21 -31.25
N ILE A 15 -4.06 -15.51 -30.31
CA ILE A 15 -5.47 -15.13 -30.39
C ILE A 15 -5.65 -13.72 -29.82
N ILE A 16 -6.44 -12.90 -30.50
CA ILE A 16 -6.75 -11.52 -30.13
C ILE A 16 -8.26 -11.35 -30.13
N GLY A 17 -8.83 -10.83 -29.04
CA GLY A 17 -10.26 -10.53 -28.95
C GLY A 17 -10.51 -9.04 -28.72
N ILE A 18 -11.44 -8.45 -29.46
CA ILE A 18 -11.84 -7.05 -29.35
C ILE A 18 -13.35 -6.98 -29.13
N THR A 19 -13.74 -6.45 -27.96
CA THR A 19 -15.13 -6.45 -27.52
C THR A 19 -15.90 -5.16 -27.81
N LYS A 20 -15.23 -4.09 -28.25
CA LYS A 20 -15.87 -2.80 -28.57
C LYS A 20 -15.07 -2.03 -29.60
N VAL A 21 -15.56 -2.03 -30.83
CA VAL A 21 -14.88 -1.39 -31.98
C VAL A 21 -15.46 -0.01 -32.31
N LYS A 22 -16.64 0.35 -31.79
CA LYS A 22 -17.34 1.62 -32.10
C LYS A 22 -17.75 2.40 -30.83
N PRO A 23 -17.47 3.72 -30.75
CA PRO A 23 -18.05 4.61 -29.74
C PRO A 23 -19.47 5.07 -30.13
N LYS A 24 -20.37 5.19 -29.14
CA LYS A 24 -21.82 5.42 -29.29
C LYS A 24 -22.23 6.71 -30.04
N THR A 25 -21.31 7.62 -30.32
CA THR A 25 -21.60 8.95 -30.89
C THR A 25 -21.05 9.17 -32.30
N ASN A 26 -20.38 8.19 -32.91
CA ASN A 26 -19.69 8.40 -34.19
C ASN A 26 -20.47 7.84 -35.40
N ARG A 27 -20.73 8.69 -36.40
CA ARG A 27 -21.41 8.32 -37.67
C ARG A 27 -20.52 7.54 -38.63
N TYR A 28 -19.23 7.41 -38.31
CA TYR A 28 -18.26 6.68 -39.11
C TYR A 28 -18.59 5.17 -39.20
N LYS A 29 -18.62 4.64 -40.43
CA LYS A 29 -18.79 3.22 -40.73
C LYS A 29 -17.46 2.69 -41.29
N PRO A 30 -16.61 2.04 -40.48
CA PRO A 30 -15.34 1.51 -40.96
C PRO A 30 -15.57 0.45 -42.03
N SER A 31 -14.76 0.47 -43.08
CA SER A 31 -14.74 -0.58 -44.10
C SER A 31 -14.14 -1.89 -43.54
N THR A 32 -14.45 -3.04 -44.15
CA THR A 32 -13.87 -4.35 -43.77
C THR A 32 -12.34 -4.35 -43.84
N ALA A 33 -11.76 -3.50 -44.70
CA ALA A 33 -10.31 -3.32 -44.85
C ALA A 33 -9.66 -2.65 -43.62
N GLU A 34 -10.37 -1.78 -42.90
CA GLU A 34 -9.86 -1.10 -41.70
C GLU A 34 -9.77 -2.02 -40.48
N TYR A 35 -10.49 -3.15 -40.51
CA TYR A 35 -10.39 -4.21 -39.51
C TYR A 35 -9.36 -5.28 -39.87
N SER A 36 -8.91 -5.32 -41.13
CA SER A 36 -7.78 -6.17 -41.46
C SER A 36 -6.53 -5.58 -40.78
N ILE A 37 -5.66 -6.43 -40.22
CA ILE A 37 -4.37 -6.01 -39.64
C ILE A 37 -3.27 -6.43 -40.65
N PRO A 38 -3.16 -5.78 -41.83
CA PRO A 38 -2.18 -6.20 -42.83
C PRO A 38 -0.73 -6.03 -42.36
N GLU A 39 -0.49 -5.16 -41.37
CA GLU A 39 0.86 -4.76 -40.94
C GLU A 39 1.46 -5.61 -39.81
N VAL A 40 0.77 -6.67 -39.35
CA VAL A 40 1.20 -7.44 -38.14
C VAL A 40 1.13 -8.97 -38.28
N GLY A 41 1.06 -9.50 -39.51
CA GLY A 41 1.21 -10.93 -39.77
C GLY A 41 -0.10 -11.67 -40.08
N ASN A 42 0.03 -12.96 -40.39
CA ASN A 42 -1.06 -13.78 -40.93
C ASN A 42 -2.07 -14.15 -39.83
N TYR A 43 -3.14 -13.37 -39.67
CA TYR A 43 -4.28 -13.71 -38.81
C TYR A 43 -5.57 -13.93 -39.61
N LYS A 44 -6.33 -14.97 -39.25
CA LYS A 44 -7.71 -15.22 -39.69
C LYS A 44 -8.67 -14.47 -38.77
N MET A 45 -9.56 -13.68 -39.37
CA MET A 45 -10.55 -12.86 -38.65
C MET A 45 -11.91 -13.55 -38.57
N PHE A 46 -12.53 -13.49 -37.39
CA PHE A 46 -13.92 -13.87 -37.12
C PHE A 46 -14.68 -12.63 -36.63
N GLU A 47 -15.81 -12.32 -37.28
CA GLU A 47 -16.57 -11.10 -37.06
C GLU A 47 -18.02 -11.42 -36.71
N LYS A 48 -18.56 -10.75 -35.68
CA LYS A 48 -20.00 -10.75 -35.40
C LYS A 48 -20.51 -9.35 -35.18
N LYS A 49 -21.35 -8.91 -36.13
CA LYS A 49 -22.04 -7.63 -36.10
C LYS A 49 -23.14 -7.67 -35.04
N ILE A 50 -23.15 -6.68 -34.16
CA ILE A 50 -24.15 -6.54 -33.12
C ILE A 50 -25.44 -6.01 -33.75
N LYS A 51 -26.60 -6.61 -33.42
CA LYS A 51 -27.92 -6.29 -33.99
C LYS A 51 -28.52 -4.95 -33.50
N SER A 52 -27.86 -4.22 -32.62
CA SER A 52 -28.39 -2.96 -32.08
C SER A 52 -28.06 -1.77 -32.99
N ASP A 53 -29.02 -0.84 -33.13
CA ASP A 53 -28.85 0.45 -33.81
C ASP A 53 -27.72 1.32 -33.22
N GLU A 54 -27.16 0.92 -32.08
CA GLU A 54 -26.07 1.61 -31.36
C GLU A 54 -24.67 1.29 -31.89
N GLY A 55 -24.54 0.30 -32.78
CA GLY A 55 -23.30 -0.01 -33.49
C GLY A 55 -22.18 -0.55 -32.60
N GLY A 56 -21.83 -1.80 -32.82
CA GLY A 56 -20.64 -2.43 -32.27
C GLY A 56 -20.35 -3.72 -33.02
N CYS A 57 -19.10 -4.15 -32.97
CA CYS A 57 -18.66 -5.40 -33.59
C CYS A 57 -17.76 -6.14 -32.61
N LEU A 58 -17.99 -7.45 -32.49
CA LEU A 58 -17.01 -8.35 -31.89
C LEU A 58 -16.04 -8.76 -32.99
N LEU A 59 -14.74 -8.66 -32.71
CA LEU A 59 -13.70 -9.15 -33.61
C LEU A 59 -12.81 -10.11 -32.85
N MET A 60 -12.53 -11.24 -33.48
CA MET A 60 -11.55 -12.20 -32.98
C MET A 60 -10.56 -12.53 -34.09
N TYR A 61 -9.28 -12.35 -33.82
CA TYR A 61 -8.20 -12.72 -34.74
C TYR A 61 -7.48 -13.95 -34.20
N VAL A 62 -7.22 -14.91 -35.06
CA VAL A 62 -6.51 -16.14 -34.74
C VAL A 62 -5.35 -16.30 -35.69
N ASP A 63 -4.18 -16.62 -35.16
CA ASP A 63 -2.99 -16.90 -35.98
C ASP A 63 -3.34 -17.93 -37.08
N SER A 64 -3.01 -17.63 -38.33
CA SER A 64 -3.39 -18.47 -39.49
C SER A 64 -2.69 -19.83 -39.47
N ASN A 65 -1.63 -19.99 -38.68
CA ASN A 65 -1.00 -21.28 -38.44
C ASN A 65 -1.85 -22.22 -37.59
N LEU A 66 -2.94 -21.72 -36.98
CA LEU A 66 -3.85 -22.50 -36.16
C LEU A 66 -5.13 -22.83 -36.94
N GLU A 67 -5.52 -24.11 -36.90
CA GLU A 67 -6.77 -24.58 -37.50
C GLU A 67 -7.95 -24.15 -36.60
N ALA A 68 -8.60 -23.05 -36.97
CA ALA A 68 -9.71 -22.45 -36.23
C ALA A 68 -11.01 -22.39 -37.05
N THR A 69 -12.12 -22.78 -36.40
CA THR A 69 -13.49 -22.78 -36.95
C THR A 69 -14.43 -22.07 -35.99
N GLU A 70 -15.34 -21.25 -36.51
CA GLU A 70 -16.40 -20.65 -35.70
C GLU A 70 -17.42 -21.71 -35.31
N ILE A 71 -17.91 -21.65 -34.07
CA ILE A 71 -18.96 -22.53 -33.59
C ILE A 71 -20.08 -21.72 -32.95
N THR A 72 -21.31 -22.23 -33.06
CA THR A 72 -22.45 -21.66 -32.34
C THR A 72 -22.67 -22.44 -31.05
N ILE A 73 -22.67 -21.72 -29.92
CA ILE A 73 -23.03 -22.26 -28.62
C ILE A 73 -24.38 -21.69 -28.24
N LYS A 74 -25.27 -22.55 -27.70
CA LYS A 74 -26.54 -22.09 -27.13
C LYS A 74 -26.22 -21.25 -25.90
N THR A 75 -26.50 -19.96 -25.97
CA THR A 75 -26.19 -19.02 -24.89
C THR A 75 -27.20 -17.89 -24.85
N GLU A 76 -27.48 -17.38 -23.65
CA GLU A 76 -28.33 -16.21 -23.43
C GLU A 76 -27.62 -14.89 -23.77
N PHE A 77 -26.29 -14.92 -23.99
CA PHE A 77 -25.55 -13.73 -24.39
C PHE A 77 -25.85 -13.39 -25.85
N GLN A 78 -26.53 -12.27 -26.09
CA GLN A 78 -26.87 -11.83 -27.45
C GLN A 78 -25.62 -11.54 -28.31
N GLU A 79 -24.53 -11.10 -27.67
CA GLU A 79 -23.30 -10.66 -28.32
C GLU A 79 -22.14 -11.56 -27.92
N ASN A 80 -21.87 -12.55 -28.76
CA ASN A 80 -20.79 -13.51 -28.54
C ASN A 80 -20.17 -14.02 -29.85
N ILE A 81 -18.90 -14.37 -29.81
CA ILE A 81 -18.17 -15.17 -30.81
C ILE A 81 -17.54 -16.36 -30.10
N PHE A 82 -17.71 -17.56 -30.62
CA PHE A 82 -16.99 -18.73 -30.16
C PHE A 82 -16.24 -19.37 -31.32
N ILE A 83 -14.97 -19.69 -31.08
CA ILE A 83 -14.15 -20.43 -32.02
C ILE A 83 -13.62 -21.69 -31.36
N LYS A 84 -13.43 -22.71 -32.18
CA LYS A 84 -12.75 -23.94 -31.83
C LYS A 84 -11.40 -23.96 -32.54
N VAL A 85 -10.34 -24.01 -31.75
CA VAL A 85 -8.95 -24.07 -32.21
C VAL A 85 -8.42 -25.48 -31.96
N LYS A 86 -7.94 -26.16 -33.00
CA LYS A 86 -7.32 -27.48 -32.87
C LYS A 86 -5.85 -27.30 -32.44
N LEU A 87 -5.48 -27.91 -31.31
CA LEU A 87 -4.11 -27.84 -30.80
C LEU A 87 -3.25 -29.01 -31.28
N ASN A 88 -3.83 -30.21 -31.35
CA ASN A 88 -3.25 -31.42 -31.93
C ASN A 88 -4.37 -32.40 -32.32
N GLN A 89 -4.05 -33.65 -32.72
CA GLN A 89 -5.05 -34.63 -33.16
C GLN A 89 -6.18 -34.88 -32.13
N ASN A 90 -5.87 -34.81 -30.83
CA ASN A 90 -6.80 -35.16 -29.77
C ASN A 90 -7.31 -33.97 -28.94
N ASN A 91 -6.61 -32.83 -28.96
CA ASN A 91 -6.90 -31.68 -28.12
C ASN A 91 -7.50 -30.51 -28.93
N LYS A 92 -8.63 -30.01 -28.44
CA LYS A 92 -9.34 -28.86 -28.98
C LYS A 92 -9.49 -27.80 -27.87
N LEU A 93 -9.23 -26.54 -28.22
CA LEU A 93 -9.43 -25.39 -27.36
C LEU A 93 -10.69 -24.64 -27.83
N LEU A 94 -11.61 -24.42 -26.90
CA LEU A 94 -12.76 -23.54 -27.12
C LEU A 94 -12.43 -22.15 -26.59
N VAL A 95 -12.58 -21.13 -27.44
CA VAL A 95 -12.34 -19.74 -27.06
C VAL A 95 -13.59 -18.94 -27.33
N GLY A 96 -14.09 -18.25 -26.30
CA GLY A 96 -15.29 -17.42 -26.36
C GLY A 96 -14.97 -15.96 -26.08
N LEU A 97 -15.54 -15.07 -26.88
CA LEU A 97 -15.54 -13.63 -26.68
C LEU A 97 -16.97 -13.16 -26.50
N ILE A 98 -17.26 -12.56 -25.34
CA ILE A 98 -18.61 -12.16 -24.95
C ILE A 98 -18.57 -10.70 -24.52
N TYR A 99 -19.46 -9.88 -25.08
CA TYR A 99 -19.63 -8.51 -24.63
C TYR A 99 -20.60 -8.44 -23.46
N ARG A 100 -20.23 -7.65 -22.44
CA ARG A 100 -21.12 -7.31 -21.33
C ARG A 100 -21.77 -5.96 -21.57
N THR A 101 -23.08 -5.96 -21.76
CA THR A 101 -23.86 -4.73 -21.82
C THR A 101 -23.81 -3.97 -20.48
N PRO A 102 -23.62 -2.64 -20.47
CA PRO A 102 -23.51 -1.85 -19.25
C PRO A 102 -24.74 -1.92 -18.33
N SER A 103 -25.92 -2.27 -18.86
CA SER A 103 -27.19 -2.37 -18.14
C SER A 103 -27.31 -3.59 -17.23
N ASN A 104 -26.44 -4.60 -17.37
CA ASN A 104 -26.60 -5.86 -16.63
C ASN A 104 -25.95 -5.79 -15.24
N SER A 105 -26.69 -6.19 -14.21
CA SER A 105 -26.17 -6.28 -12.84
C SER A 105 -24.96 -7.22 -12.78
N PHE A 106 -23.93 -6.87 -11.99
CA PHE A 106 -22.67 -7.62 -11.94
C PHE A 106 -22.87 -9.07 -11.48
N LYS A 107 -23.78 -9.28 -10.53
CA LYS A 107 -24.11 -10.59 -9.96
C LYS A 107 -24.77 -11.49 -11.01
N GLU A 108 -25.83 -11.00 -11.65
CA GLU A 108 -26.59 -11.75 -12.65
C GLU A 108 -25.74 -12.10 -13.88
N TYR A 109 -24.87 -11.19 -14.33
CA TYR A 109 -23.96 -11.48 -15.45
C TYR A 109 -22.94 -12.58 -15.12
N ASN A 110 -22.38 -12.56 -13.91
CA ASN A 110 -21.45 -13.59 -13.47
C ASN A 110 -22.14 -14.94 -13.30
N ASP A 111 -23.36 -14.98 -12.76
CA ASP A 111 -24.14 -16.21 -12.63
C ASP A 111 -24.41 -16.83 -14.01
N LYS A 112 -24.80 -16.00 -15.00
CA LYS A 112 -24.96 -16.43 -16.41
C LYS A 112 -23.66 -16.93 -17.03
N LEU A 113 -22.53 -16.27 -16.75
CA LEU A 113 -21.22 -16.69 -17.25
C LEU A 113 -20.76 -18.01 -16.62
N VAL A 114 -21.01 -18.20 -15.32
CA VAL A 114 -20.71 -19.45 -14.60
C VAL A 114 -21.55 -20.60 -15.15
N ASN A 115 -22.85 -20.36 -15.43
CA ASN A 115 -23.72 -21.35 -16.05
C ASN A 115 -23.24 -21.72 -17.47
N LEU A 116 -22.91 -20.73 -18.30
CA LEU A 116 -22.34 -20.97 -19.63
C LEU A 116 -21.03 -21.74 -19.54
N MET A 117 -20.14 -21.39 -18.62
CA MET A 117 -18.89 -22.12 -18.40
C MET A 117 -19.19 -23.55 -17.95
N SER A 118 -20.22 -23.80 -17.13
CA SER A 118 -20.66 -25.15 -16.79
C SER A 118 -21.13 -25.90 -18.04
N GLU A 119 -21.98 -25.31 -18.87
CA GLU A 119 -22.51 -25.92 -20.10
C GLU A 119 -21.43 -26.16 -21.16
N ALA A 120 -20.48 -25.22 -21.34
CA ALA A 120 -19.32 -25.38 -22.21
C ALA A 120 -18.39 -26.48 -21.69
N THR A 121 -18.24 -26.59 -20.37
CA THR A 121 -17.53 -27.71 -19.75
C THR A 121 -18.35 -29.00 -19.90
N ASP A 122 -19.68 -28.96 -19.87
CA ASP A 122 -20.56 -30.12 -20.02
C ASP A 122 -20.64 -30.61 -21.48
N MET A 123 -20.49 -29.73 -22.48
CA MET A 123 -20.19 -30.10 -23.87
C MET A 123 -18.82 -30.79 -24.02
N GLY A 124 -17.85 -30.45 -23.17
CA GLY A 124 -16.58 -31.19 -23.03
C GLY A 124 -16.70 -32.48 -22.19
N LYS A 125 -17.63 -32.52 -21.22
CA LYS A 125 -17.89 -33.68 -20.33
C LYS A 125 -18.96 -34.64 -20.84
N ASN A 126 -19.61 -34.36 -21.98
CA ASN A 126 -20.30 -35.40 -22.75
C ASN A 126 -19.32 -36.46 -23.30
N ILE A 127 -18.01 -36.27 -23.08
CA ILE A 127 -17.03 -37.34 -23.15
C ILE A 127 -16.76 -37.93 -21.75
N LEU A 128 -16.66 -37.14 -20.68
CA LEU A 128 -16.35 -37.67 -19.33
C LEU A 128 -16.99 -36.88 -18.18
N SER A 129 -18.10 -37.43 -17.67
CA SER A 129 -18.60 -37.31 -16.29
C SER A 129 -19.59 -36.18 -15.94
N LYS A 130 -20.79 -36.61 -15.52
CA LYS A 130 -21.25 -36.34 -14.13
C LYS A 130 -22.40 -37.21 -13.59
N LYS A 131 -22.89 -38.24 -14.30
CA LYS A 131 -23.87 -39.20 -13.73
C LYS A 131 -23.62 -40.69 -13.96
N ILE A 132 -22.59 -41.11 -14.70
CA ILE A 132 -22.36 -42.54 -15.04
C ILE A 132 -21.10 -43.16 -14.40
N ILE A 133 -20.07 -42.38 -14.04
CA ILE A 133 -18.80 -42.94 -13.53
C ILE A 133 -18.83 -43.13 -12.00
N THR A 134 -19.90 -43.74 -11.50
CA THR A 134 -19.92 -44.28 -10.14
C THR A 134 -20.21 -45.78 -10.09
N LYS A 135 -20.33 -46.50 -11.22
CA LYS A 135 -20.30 -47.97 -11.21
C LYS A 135 -19.96 -48.52 -12.61
N GLN A 136 -18.90 -49.34 -12.67
CA GLN A 136 -18.67 -50.46 -13.60
C GLN A 136 -17.66 -50.40 -14.77
N ASP A 137 -16.79 -49.40 -14.92
CA ASP A 137 -15.64 -49.55 -15.84
C ASP A 137 -14.27 -49.12 -15.22
N PRO A 138 -13.32 -50.07 -15.03
CA PRO A 138 -11.96 -49.79 -14.54
C PRO A 138 -11.15 -48.87 -15.45
N GLU A 139 -11.36 -48.93 -16.77
CA GLU A 139 -10.54 -48.25 -17.77
C GLU A 139 -10.84 -46.74 -17.78
N THR A 140 -12.11 -46.37 -17.81
CA THR A 140 -12.58 -44.97 -17.68
C THR A 140 -12.12 -44.31 -16.36
N ARG A 141 -12.03 -45.07 -15.26
CA ARG A 141 -11.53 -44.55 -13.97
C ARG A 141 -10.02 -44.30 -14.00
N ALA A 142 -9.27 -45.14 -14.69
CA ALA A 142 -7.83 -44.97 -14.89
C ALA A 142 -7.54 -43.72 -15.73
N GLU A 143 -8.32 -43.49 -16.78
CA GLU A 143 -8.19 -42.30 -17.62
C GLU A 143 -8.53 -41.01 -16.84
N TYR A 144 -9.64 -40.98 -16.10
CA TYR A 144 -9.98 -39.85 -15.22
C TYR A 144 -8.88 -39.54 -14.20
N ASN A 145 -8.34 -40.57 -13.54
CA ASN A 145 -7.25 -40.40 -12.58
C ASN A 145 -5.99 -39.83 -13.25
N THR A 146 -5.70 -40.27 -14.47
CA THR A 146 -4.56 -39.77 -15.26
C THR A 146 -4.73 -38.29 -15.58
N VAL A 147 -5.87 -37.89 -16.12
CA VAL A 147 -6.17 -36.48 -16.44
C VAL A 147 -6.19 -35.61 -15.17
N ARG A 148 -6.80 -36.09 -14.09
CA ARG A 148 -6.79 -35.41 -12.78
C ARG A 148 -5.37 -35.21 -12.25
N ASN A 149 -4.53 -36.23 -12.33
CA ASN A 149 -3.14 -36.16 -11.86
C ASN A 149 -2.31 -35.22 -12.72
N GLN A 150 -2.51 -35.20 -14.04
CA GLN A 150 -1.88 -34.25 -14.96
C GLN A 150 -2.31 -32.80 -14.65
N ALA A 151 -3.60 -32.57 -14.42
CA ALA A 151 -4.12 -31.25 -14.04
C ALA A 151 -3.54 -30.79 -12.70
N LYS A 152 -3.55 -31.67 -11.68
CA LYS A 152 -2.96 -31.40 -10.35
C LYS A 152 -1.46 -31.09 -10.45
N THR A 153 -0.72 -31.85 -11.26
CA THR A 153 0.71 -31.65 -11.50
C THR A 153 0.98 -30.30 -12.16
N SER A 154 0.19 -29.94 -13.18
CA SER A 154 0.30 -28.67 -13.89
C SER A 154 0.01 -27.48 -12.99
N VAL A 155 -1.05 -27.54 -12.17
CA VAL A 155 -1.38 -26.52 -11.18
C VAL A 155 -0.25 -26.35 -10.16
N ASN A 156 0.28 -27.45 -9.64
CA ASN A 156 1.40 -27.41 -8.69
C ASN A 156 2.68 -26.84 -9.34
N LYS A 157 2.97 -27.17 -10.59
CA LYS A 157 4.08 -26.62 -11.35
C LYS A 157 3.94 -25.10 -11.50
N GLN A 158 2.77 -24.62 -11.92
CA GLN A 158 2.50 -23.19 -12.07
C GLN A 158 2.57 -22.44 -10.73
N LYS A 159 2.04 -23.03 -9.65
CA LYS A 159 2.13 -22.45 -8.31
C LYS A 159 3.59 -22.31 -7.86
N LYS A 160 4.42 -23.34 -8.06
CA LYS A 160 5.86 -23.28 -7.75
C LYS A 160 6.58 -22.21 -8.56
N LEU A 161 6.29 -22.08 -9.86
CA LEU A 161 6.87 -21.04 -10.72
C LEU A 161 6.49 -19.64 -10.23
N PHE A 162 5.23 -19.44 -9.86
CA PHE A 162 4.76 -18.18 -9.29
C PHE A 162 5.45 -17.84 -7.95
N GLU A 163 5.52 -18.80 -7.03
CA GLU A 163 6.21 -18.62 -5.74
C GLU A 163 7.71 -18.35 -5.92
N LYS A 164 8.35 -19.01 -6.90
CA LYS A 164 9.74 -18.73 -7.28
C LYS A 164 9.91 -17.31 -7.83
N GLY A 165 9.00 -16.86 -8.70
CA GLY A 165 9.01 -15.50 -9.22
C GLY A 165 8.80 -14.44 -8.11
N LEU A 166 8.00 -14.75 -7.08
CA LEU A 166 7.84 -13.89 -5.91
C LEU A 166 9.10 -13.81 -5.06
N SER A 167 9.79 -14.93 -4.84
CA SER A 167 11.02 -14.97 -4.03
C SER A 167 12.18 -14.28 -4.73
N GLU A 168 12.35 -14.50 -6.04
CA GLU A 168 13.36 -13.82 -6.87
C GLU A 168 13.16 -12.29 -6.86
N ASN A 169 11.90 -11.83 -6.89
CA ASN A 169 11.56 -10.42 -6.85
C ASN A 169 11.43 -9.84 -5.43
N ALA A 170 11.65 -10.62 -4.37
CA ALA A 170 11.40 -10.19 -2.99
C ALA A 170 12.23 -8.95 -2.60
N LYS A 171 13.46 -8.80 -3.11
CA LYS A 171 14.29 -7.62 -2.86
C LYS A 171 13.77 -6.35 -3.55
N ARG A 172 13.20 -6.50 -4.76
CA ARG A 172 12.66 -5.38 -5.55
C ARG A 172 11.23 -5.01 -5.12
N ASN A 173 10.42 -6.00 -4.77
CA ASN A 173 9.05 -5.82 -4.30
C ASN A 173 8.76 -6.66 -3.05
N PRO A 174 9.27 -6.26 -1.87
CA PRO A 174 9.00 -6.94 -0.60
C PRO A 174 7.50 -7.01 -0.28
N LYS A 175 6.70 -6.07 -0.78
CA LYS A 175 5.25 -6.05 -0.51
C LYS A 175 4.52 -7.21 -1.16
N ALA A 176 4.90 -7.61 -2.38
CA ALA A 176 4.24 -8.71 -3.08
C ALA A 176 4.40 -10.03 -2.31
N ILE A 177 5.60 -10.30 -1.78
CA ILE A 177 5.84 -11.50 -0.98
C ILE A 177 5.11 -11.43 0.37
N TRP A 178 5.13 -10.29 1.07
CA TRP A 178 4.37 -10.13 2.31
C TRP A 178 2.86 -10.22 2.10
N SER A 179 2.34 -9.70 0.99
CA SER A 179 0.94 -9.83 0.61
C SER A 179 0.59 -11.30 0.33
N TYR A 180 1.46 -12.04 -0.37
CA TYR A 180 1.26 -13.46 -0.61
C TYR A 180 1.24 -14.25 0.71
N ILE A 181 2.21 -14.03 1.59
CA ILE A 181 2.27 -14.66 2.93
C ILE A 181 1.00 -14.33 3.73
N LYS A 182 0.59 -13.06 3.75
CA LYS A 182 -0.63 -12.62 4.44
C LYS A 182 -1.88 -13.28 3.87
N SER A 183 -1.96 -13.48 2.55
CA SER A 183 -3.08 -14.18 1.90
C SER A 183 -3.16 -15.67 2.26
N LYS A 184 -2.04 -16.28 2.66
CA LYS A 184 -1.96 -17.66 3.16
C LYS A 184 -2.11 -17.76 4.68
N SER A 185 -2.08 -16.63 5.39
CA SER A 185 -2.40 -16.57 6.81
C SER A 185 -3.88 -16.81 7.05
N LYS A 186 -4.22 -17.55 8.12
CA LYS A 186 -5.62 -17.83 8.51
C LYS A 186 -6.38 -16.58 8.96
N THR A 187 -5.67 -15.55 9.42
CA THR A 187 -6.25 -14.28 9.89
C THR A 187 -6.33 -13.27 8.75
N ARG A 188 -7.54 -13.01 8.25
CA ARG A 188 -7.82 -11.85 7.42
C ARG A 188 -8.03 -10.63 8.32
N GLU A 189 -7.10 -9.69 8.28
CA GLU A 189 -7.21 -8.44 9.05
C GLU A 189 -8.17 -7.46 8.35
N GLY A 190 -9.46 -7.62 8.60
CA GLY A 190 -10.47 -6.59 8.36
C GLY A 190 -10.59 -5.63 9.55
N ILE A 191 -11.42 -4.60 9.41
CA ILE A 191 -11.84 -3.77 10.55
C ILE A 191 -12.72 -4.65 11.44
N GLY A 192 -12.29 -4.83 12.71
CA GLY A 192 -13.05 -5.58 13.69
C GLY A 192 -14.37 -4.88 14.03
N ASP A 193 -15.25 -5.56 14.76
CA ASP A 193 -16.51 -4.95 15.13
C ASP A 193 -16.26 -3.81 16.11
N LEU A 194 -16.85 -2.66 15.81
CA LEU A 194 -16.70 -1.44 16.59
C LEU A 194 -17.86 -1.35 17.59
N HIS A 195 -17.60 -0.74 18.75
CA HIS A 195 -18.65 -0.42 19.71
C HIS A 195 -19.45 0.79 19.21
N VAL A 196 -20.77 0.68 19.30
CA VAL A 196 -21.68 1.82 19.16
C VAL A 196 -21.81 2.46 20.54
N ASP A 197 -21.28 3.67 20.72
CA ASP A 197 -21.53 4.46 21.93
C ASP A 197 -22.91 5.11 21.78
N THR A 198 -23.99 4.39 22.06
CA THR A 198 -25.30 4.98 22.33
C THR A 198 -25.45 5.20 23.82
N GLU A 199 -25.88 6.40 24.24
CA GLU A 199 -25.90 6.84 25.64
C GLU A 199 -26.69 5.92 26.61
N ASP A 200 -27.50 4.96 26.14
CA ASP A 200 -28.41 4.20 27.01
C ASP A 200 -28.44 2.65 26.90
N VAL A 201 -27.51 1.98 26.21
CA VAL A 201 -27.47 0.50 26.22
C VAL A 201 -26.03 -0.04 26.17
N LYS A 202 -25.78 -1.14 26.90
CA LYS A 202 -24.53 -1.94 26.83
C LYS A 202 -24.08 -2.07 25.37
N SER A 203 -22.90 -1.55 25.09
CA SER A 203 -22.26 -1.43 23.76
C SER A 203 -22.62 -2.54 22.78
N ASP A 204 -23.58 -2.30 21.91
CA ASP A 204 -23.81 -3.16 20.76
C ASP A 204 -22.62 -3.05 19.81
N LYS A 205 -22.30 -4.17 19.17
CA LYS A 205 -21.24 -4.24 18.15
C LYS A 205 -21.85 -3.94 16.79
N THR A 206 -21.07 -3.35 15.90
CA THR A 206 -21.46 -3.16 14.50
C THR A 206 -21.72 -4.49 13.79
N ASP A 207 -22.82 -4.56 13.03
CA ASP A 207 -23.22 -5.76 12.27
C ASP A 207 -22.88 -5.68 10.78
N ASP A 208 -22.66 -4.47 10.24
CA ASP A 208 -22.33 -4.26 8.83
C ASP A 208 -21.15 -3.29 8.62
N ASN A 209 -20.50 -3.41 7.47
CA ASN A 209 -19.41 -2.53 7.04
C ASN A 209 -19.85 -1.07 6.89
N LYS A 210 -21.13 -0.81 6.56
CA LYS A 210 -21.65 0.55 6.48
C LYS A 210 -21.60 1.24 7.85
N GLN A 211 -22.12 0.59 8.89
CA GLN A 211 -22.10 1.10 10.26
C GLN A 211 -20.66 1.33 10.75
N LYS A 212 -19.74 0.39 10.45
CA LYS A 212 -18.32 0.56 10.76
C LYS A 212 -17.74 1.82 10.11
N ALA A 213 -18.07 2.06 8.84
CA ALA A 213 -17.61 3.23 8.10
C ALA A 213 -18.18 4.53 8.67
N GLU A 214 -19.45 4.55 9.06
CA GLU A 214 -20.13 5.71 9.66
C GLU A 214 -19.49 6.08 11.00
N ILE A 215 -19.34 5.12 11.93
CA ILE A 215 -18.69 5.34 13.24
C ILE A 215 -17.26 5.89 13.06
N LEU A 216 -16.50 5.31 12.12
CA LEU A 216 -15.15 5.79 11.83
C LEU A 216 -15.18 7.19 11.22
N SER A 217 -16.13 7.49 10.35
CA SER A 217 -16.29 8.81 9.73
C SER A 217 -16.62 9.88 10.77
N GLU A 218 -17.56 9.59 11.68
CA GLU A 218 -17.96 10.49 12.77
C GLU A 218 -16.77 10.75 13.70
N TYR A 219 -16.09 9.69 14.14
CA TYR A 219 -14.91 9.83 14.98
C TYR A 219 -13.77 10.59 14.29
N PHE A 220 -13.48 10.28 13.02
CA PHE A 220 -12.45 11.00 12.29
C PHE A 220 -12.81 12.47 12.12
N THR A 221 -14.08 12.79 11.90
CA THR A 221 -14.57 14.17 11.80
C THR A 221 -14.44 14.91 13.14
N SER A 222 -14.80 14.27 14.26
CA SER A 222 -14.79 14.90 15.59
C SER A 222 -13.38 15.24 16.10
N VAL A 223 -12.35 14.55 15.62
CA VAL A 223 -10.95 14.86 15.98
C VAL A 223 -10.32 15.93 15.09
N PHE A 224 -10.97 16.38 14.01
CA PHE A 224 -10.47 17.51 13.24
C PHE A 224 -10.67 18.81 14.03
N THR A 225 -9.65 19.65 14.01
CA THR A 225 -9.70 20.96 14.64
C THR A 225 -10.58 21.89 13.81
N ASN A 226 -11.65 22.41 14.41
CA ASN A 226 -12.36 23.56 13.85
C ASN A 226 -11.50 24.79 14.07
N GLU A 227 -10.88 25.30 12.99
CA GLU A 227 -10.06 26.51 13.11
C GLU A 227 -10.94 27.68 13.55
N PRO A 228 -10.54 28.43 14.60
CA PRO A 228 -11.29 29.59 15.03
C PRO A 228 -11.26 30.64 13.91
N GLN A 229 -12.42 31.25 13.61
CA GLN A 229 -12.51 32.43 12.72
C GLN A 229 -11.95 33.69 13.42
N GLY A 230 -10.77 33.58 14.03
CA GLY A 230 -10.10 34.67 14.75
C GLY A 230 -9.07 35.39 13.88
N ASN A 231 -8.48 36.44 14.45
CA ASN A 231 -7.40 37.18 13.82
C ASN A 231 -6.16 36.28 13.69
N ILE A 232 -5.82 35.92 12.45
CA ILE A 232 -4.56 35.28 12.11
C ILE A 232 -3.44 36.26 12.53
N PRO A 233 -2.45 35.84 13.31
CA PRO A 233 -1.35 36.72 13.70
C PRO A 233 -0.66 37.27 12.46
N GLU A 234 -0.39 38.57 12.42
CA GLU A 234 0.29 39.17 11.29
C GLU A 234 1.66 38.50 11.09
N PRO A 235 1.93 37.96 9.89
CA PRO A 235 3.19 37.31 9.62
C PRO A 235 4.32 38.33 9.70
N LYS A 236 5.43 37.97 10.37
CA LYS A 236 6.63 38.80 10.35
C LYS A 236 7.17 38.89 8.93
N HIS A 237 7.16 40.09 8.36
CA HIS A 237 7.77 40.35 7.07
C HIS A 237 9.29 40.21 7.17
N ILE A 238 9.82 39.21 6.46
CA ILE A 238 11.26 39.05 6.26
C ILE A 238 11.59 39.75 4.94
N PRO A 239 12.36 40.85 4.94
CA PRO A 239 12.77 41.48 3.69
C PRO A 239 13.66 40.51 2.92
N LEU A 240 13.22 40.13 1.73
CA LEU A 240 13.94 39.25 0.81
C LEU A 240 14.13 39.99 -0.50
N ASP A 241 15.35 39.96 -1.02
CA ASP A 241 15.72 40.65 -2.26
C ASP A 241 15.02 40.03 -3.49
N LYS A 242 14.73 38.73 -3.43
CA LYS A 242 14.05 37.99 -4.49
C LYS A 242 12.72 37.44 -4.00
N LYS A 243 11.64 37.82 -4.67
CA LYS A 243 10.33 37.18 -4.50
C LYS A 243 10.35 35.78 -5.09
N ILE A 244 9.46 34.91 -4.62
CA ILE A 244 9.27 33.60 -5.26
C ILE A 244 8.72 33.83 -6.67
N GLU A 245 9.37 33.22 -7.66
CA GLU A 245 8.95 33.33 -9.05
C GLU A 245 7.65 32.57 -9.27
N GLU A 246 6.85 33.01 -10.25
CA GLU A 246 5.69 32.26 -10.69
C GLU A 246 6.12 30.90 -11.22
N LEU A 247 5.40 29.87 -10.79
CA LEU A 247 5.70 28.50 -11.16
C LEU A 247 5.27 28.25 -12.61
N ASN A 248 6.23 28.20 -13.53
CA ASN A 248 5.98 27.78 -14.91
C ASN A 248 6.05 26.26 -15.02
N ILE A 249 4.97 25.66 -15.53
CA ILE A 249 4.79 24.21 -15.57
C ILE A 249 4.79 23.76 -17.02
N GLY A 250 6.00 23.59 -17.55
CA GLY A 250 6.18 22.95 -18.84
C GLY A 250 5.79 21.47 -18.82
N THR A 251 5.34 20.96 -19.96
CA THR A 251 5.09 19.53 -20.23
C THR A 251 6.23 18.64 -19.72
N ASP A 252 7.47 19.09 -19.85
CA ASP A 252 8.67 18.36 -19.44
C ASP A 252 8.72 18.06 -17.94
N LEU A 253 8.24 19.00 -17.12
CA LEU A 253 8.21 18.83 -15.67
C LEU A 253 7.20 17.75 -15.26
N PHE A 254 6.03 17.71 -15.91
CA PHE A 254 5.05 16.66 -15.71
C PHE A 254 5.56 15.31 -16.17
N LEU A 255 6.14 15.26 -17.37
CA LEU A 255 6.69 14.06 -17.94
C LEU A 255 7.77 13.45 -17.02
N LYS A 256 8.66 14.27 -16.47
CA LYS A 256 9.69 13.86 -15.50
C LYS A 256 9.10 13.22 -14.25
N HIS A 257 7.97 13.74 -13.74
CA HIS A 257 7.30 13.17 -12.56
C HIS A 257 6.53 11.90 -12.90
N LEU A 258 5.89 11.83 -14.07
CA LEU A 258 5.22 10.64 -14.58
C LEU A 258 6.19 9.50 -14.83
N GLN A 259 7.38 9.77 -15.36
CA GLN A 259 8.46 8.78 -15.54
C GLN A 259 8.91 8.14 -14.22
N LYS A 260 8.79 8.85 -13.10
CA LYS A 260 9.20 8.40 -11.76
C LYS A 260 8.02 7.94 -10.90
N ILE A 261 6.84 7.80 -11.48
CA ILE A 261 5.64 7.44 -10.74
C ILE A 261 5.74 6.00 -10.21
N LYS A 262 5.26 5.78 -8.99
CA LYS A 262 5.18 4.45 -8.41
C LYS A 262 3.93 3.75 -8.93
N THR A 263 4.14 2.79 -9.81
CA THR A 263 3.07 2.09 -10.54
C THR A 263 2.35 1.02 -9.72
N ASP A 264 2.84 0.72 -8.50
CA ASP A 264 2.26 -0.22 -7.53
C ASP A 264 1.26 0.44 -6.56
N LYS A 265 0.92 1.71 -6.77
CA LYS A 265 0.03 2.48 -5.89
C LYS A 265 -1.43 2.38 -6.34
N SER A 266 -2.32 2.46 -5.36
CA SER A 266 -3.77 2.48 -5.60
C SER A 266 -4.23 3.80 -6.22
N PRO A 267 -5.26 3.78 -7.08
CA PRO A 267 -5.87 4.98 -7.65
C PRO A 267 -6.68 5.77 -6.61
N GLY A 268 -6.91 7.05 -6.86
CA GLY A 268 -7.84 7.86 -6.08
C GLY A 268 -9.30 7.63 -6.49
N PRO A 269 -10.23 8.51 -6.05
CA PRO A 269 -11.64 8.49 -6.46
C PRO A 269 -11.84 8.63 -7.97
N ASP A 270 -10.88 9.25 -8.67
CA ASP A 270 -10.84 9.41 -10.12
C ASP A 270 -10.59 8.10 -10.89
N ASN A 271 -10.27 7.00 -10.18
CA ASN A 271 -9.93 5.70 -10.75
C ASN A 271 -8.75 5.72 -11.75
N LEU A 272 -7.94 6.78 -11.76
CA LEU A 272 -6.76 6.88 -12.62
C LEU A 272 -5.59 6.12 -11.99
N HIS A 273 -5.40 4.88 -12.45
CA HIS A 273 -4.35 4.02 -11.93
C HIS A 273 -2.94 4.55 -12.31
N PRO A 274 -1.98 4.63 -11.38
CA PRO A 274 -0.61 5.06 -11.66
C PRO A 274 0.08 4.30 -12.79
N ARG A 275 -0.21 3.00 -12.92
CA ARG A 275 0.21 2.16 -14.06
C ARG A 275 -0.23 2.78 -15.38
N LEU A 276 -1.51 3.11 -15.53
CA LEU A 276 -2.04 3.69 -16.77
C LEU A 276 -1.31 5.00 -17.09
N LEU A 277 -1.20 5.89 -16.11
CA LEU A 277 -0.50 7.18 -16.25
C LEU A 277 0.96 7.02 -16.67
N PHE A 278 1.63 5.96 -16.22
CA PHE A 278 3.00 5.65 -16.63
C PHE A 278 3.10 5.17 -18.08
N GLU A 279 2.17 4.33 -18.54
CA GLU A 279 2.19 3.81 -19.91
C GLU A 279 1.84 4.92 -20.91
N VAL A 280 0.87 5.80 -20.60
CA VAL A 280 0.44 6.89 -21.51
C VAL A 280 1.14 8.23 -21.26
N LYS A 281 2.24 8.23 -20.49
CA LYS A 281 2.90 9.43 -19.97
C LYS A 281 3.26 10.46 -21.05
N GLU A 282 3.69 10.01 -22.22
CA GLU A 282 4.08 10.88 -23.34
C GLU A 282 2.90 11.68 -23.89
N GLY A 283 1.73 11.04 -24.05
CA GLY A 283 0.54 11.70 -24.58
C GLY A 283 -0.26 12.49 -23.55
N ILE A 284 -0.18 12.12 -22.26
CA ILE A 284 -0.98 12.77 -21.21
C ILE A 284 -0.25 13.92 -20.50
N ALA A 285 1.09 14.00 -20.61
CA ALA A 285 1.87 15.02 -19.93
C ALA A 285 1.46 16.45 -20.32
N GLU A 286 1.27 16.71 -21.61
CA GLU A 286 0.89 18.04 -22.10
C GLU A 286 -0.53 18.45 -21.65
N PRO A 287 -1.58 17.62 -21.86
CA PRO A 287 -2.91 17.94 -21.34
C PRO A 287 -2.93 18.22 -19.83
N LEU A 288 -2.19 17.44 -19.03
CA LEU A 288 -2.11 17.66 -17.58
C LEU A 288 -1.36 18.94 -17.23
N GLY A 289 -0.30 19.28 -17.97
CA GLY A 289 0.42 20.54 -17.81
C GLY A 289 -0.46 21.75 -18.08
N ILE A 290 -1.29 21.70 -19.13
CA ILE A 290 -2.27 22.75 -19.45
C ILE A 290 -3.31 22.89 -18.34
N ILE A 291 -3.92 21.78 -17.90
CA ILE A 291 -4.94 21.78 -16.83
C ILE A 291 -4.37 22.39 -15.54
N PHE A 292 -3.15 22.03 -15.16
CA PHE A 292 -2.56 22.56 -13.94
C PHE A 292 -2.19 24.05 -14.08
N SER A 293 -1.62 24.46 -15.21
CA SER A 293 -1.34 25.87 -15.46
C SER A 293 -2.62 26.71 -15.36
N GLN A 294 -3.72 26.25 -15.97
CA GLN A 294 -5.03 26.88 -15.84
C GLN A 294 -5.53 26.88 -14.39
N SER A 295 -5.37 25.78 -13.67
CA SER A 295 -5.76 25.68 -12.26
C SER A 295 -5.04 26.71 -11.37
N LEU A 296 -3.75 26.94 -11.60
CA LEU A 296 -2.97 27.96 -10.90
C LEU A 296 -3.41 29.38 -11.27
N THR A 297 -3.55 29.68 -12.57
CA THR A 297 -3.95 31.01 -13.04
C THR A 297 -5.36 31.38 -12.56
N GLN A 298 -6.30 30.44 -12.64
CA GLN A 298 -7.69 30.65 -12.24
C GLN A 298 -7.92 30.51 -10.74
N LYS A 299 -6.95 29.96 -9.99
CA LYS A 299 -7.08 29.64 -8.56
C LYS A 299 -8.22 28.65 -8.27
N VAL A 300 -8.51 27.77 -9.23
CA VAL A 300 -9.58 26.76 -9.14
C VAL A 300 -9.01 25.37 -9.35
N VAL A 301 -9.23 24.49 -8.38
CA VAL A 301 -8.81 23.08 -8.45
C VAL A 301 -9.97 22.20 -8.94
N PRO A 302 -9.73 21.23 -9.84
CA PRO A 302 -10.73 20.26 -10.28
C PRO A 302 -11.47 19.59 -9.11
N LYS A 303 -12.78 19.37 -9.28
CA LYS A 303 -13.64 18.78 -8.24
C LYS A 303 -13.15 17.39 -7.81
N ASP A 304 -12.73 16.57 -8.77
CA ASP A 304 -12.24 15.21 -8.50
C ASP A 304 -11.02 15.20 -7.58
N TRP A 305 -10.19 16.24 -7.65
CA TRP A 305 -8.98 16.38 -6.82
C TRP A 305 -9.29 16.85 -5.39
N LYS A 306 -10.48 17.38 -5.14
CA LYS A 306 -10.95 17.77 -3.80
C LYS A 306 -11.51 16.60 -3.00
N SER A 307 -11.65 15.43 -3.63
CA SER A 307 -12.19 14.22 -3.00
C SER A 307 -11.10 13.20 -2.67
N ALA A 308 -11.35 12.36 -1.66
CA ALA A 308 -10.44 11.28 -1.29
C ALA A 308 -11.22 10.05 -0.81
N LEU A 309 -10.67 8.86 -1.08
CA LEU A 309 -11.14 7.62 -0.44
C LEU A 309 -10.43 7.48 0.90
N VAL A 310 -11.18 7.55 2.01
CA VAL A 310 -10.61 7.43 3.36
C VAL A 310 -10.61 5.97 3.80
N SER A 311 -9.42 5.44 4.07
CA SER A 311 -9.24 4.08 4.59
C SER A 311 -8.78 4.12 6.03
N ALA A 312 -9.42 3.35 6.91
CA ALA A 312 -9.05 3.26 8.32
C ALA A 312 -7.93 2.24 8.53
N ILE A 313 -6.81 2.68 9.09
CA ILE A 313 -5.66 1.83 9.42
C ILE A 313 -5.55 1.69 10.93
N PHE A 314 -5.58 0.45 11.42
CA PHE A 314 -5.40 0.17 12.84
C PHE A 314 -4.01 0.66 13.32
N LYS A 315 -4.00 1.42 14.42
CA LYS A 315 -2.80 2.03 15.01
C LYS A 315 -2.26 1.19 16.17
N LYS A 316 -3.03 1.01 17.25
CA LYS A 316 -2.69 0.24 18.47
C LYS A 316 -3.91 0.18 19.40
N GLY A 317 -3.92 -0.72 20.40
CA GLY A 317 -4.96 -0.78 21.44
C GLY A 317 -6.10 -1.75 21.10
N ASN A 318 -7.30 -1.49 21.62
CA ASN A 318 -8.47 -2.31 21.35
C ASN A 318 -9.03 -2.04 19.92
N LYS A 319 -9.15 -3.08 19.10
CA LYS A 319 -9.67 -3.00 17.72
C LYS A 319 -11.16 -2.64 17.64
N SER A 320 -11.90 -2.73 18.73
CA SER A 320 -13.32 -2.34 18.77
C SER A 320 -13.56 -0.86 19.03
N GLN A 321 -12.51 -0.04 19.15
CA GLN A 321 -12.63 1.39 19.38
C GLN A 321 -12.13 2.22 18.18
N ALA A 322 -12.96 3.13 17.68
CA ALA A 322 -12.62 3.99 16.53
C ALA A 322 -11.34 4.81 16.74
N LYS A 323 -11.08 5.28 17.96
CA LYS A 323 -9.85 6.03 18.34
C LYS A 323 -8.53 5.32 18.09
N ASN A 324 -8.59 4.00 17.98
CA ASN A 324 -7.43 3.16 17.74
C ASN A 324 -7.14 2.97 16.24
N TYR A 325 -7.86 3.66 15.37
CA TYR A 325 -7.65 3.73 13.92
C TYR A 325 -7.15 5.11 13.50
N ARG A 326 -6.46 5.16 12.37
CA ARG A 326 -6.04 6.40 11.69
C ARG A 326 -6.72 6.51 10.34
N PRO A 327 -7.22 7.68 9.94
CA PRO A 327 -7.66 7.91 8.57
C PRO A 327 -6.44 8.02 7.65
N VAL A 328 -6.47 7.32 6.53
CA VAL A 328 -5.53 7.51 5.41
C VAL A 328 -6.30 7.87 4.16
N SER A 329 -6.09 9.09 3.68
CA SER A 329 -6.75 9.63 2.51
C SER A 329 -6.02 9.22 1.23
N LEU A 330 -6.72 8.46 0.38
CA LEU A 330 -6.27 8.13 -0.95
C LEU A 330 -6.85 9.15 -1.95
N THR A 331 -6.07 10.21 -2.19
CA THR A 331 -6.38 11.29 -3.15
C THR A 331 -5.94 10.94 -4.57
N SER A 332 -6.46 11.70 -5.56
CA SER A 332 -6.04 11.64 -6.97
C SER A 332 -4.53 11.60 -7.13
N VAL A 333 -4.06 10.73 -8.01
CA VAL A 333 -2.64 10.55 -8.32
C VAL A 333 -2.09 11.79 -9.04
N VAL A 334 -2.90 12.38 -9.91
CA VAL A 334 -2.56 13.60 -10.66
C VAL A 334 -2.45 14.79 -9.70
N CYS A 335 -3.38 14.93 -8.75
CA CYS A 335 -3.31 15.94 -7.69
C CYS A 335 -2.02 15.82 -6.86
N LYS A 336 -1.61 14.60 -6.51
CA LYS A 336 -0.33 14.39 -5.80
C LYS A 336 0.90 14.82 -6.60
N ILE A 337 0.87 14.66 -7.92
CA ILE A 337 1.96 15.14 -8.79
C ILE A 337 2.00 16.67 -8.75
N MET A 338 0.84 17.30 -8.87
CA MET A 338 0.66 18.75 -8.75
C MET A 338 1.22 19.30 -7.42
N GLU A 339 0.74 18.77 -6.29
CA GLU A 339 1.20 19.12 -4.95
C GLU A 339 2.71 18.96 -4.79
N LYS A 340 3.27 17.88 -5.37
CA LYS A 340 4.70 17.62 -5.32
C LYS A 340 5.51 18.67 -6.07
N ILE A 341 5.07 19.10 -7.25
CA ILE A 341 5.73 20.16 -8.02
C ILE A 341 5.70 21.49 -7.25
N ILE A 342 4.53 21.87 -6.72
CA ILE A 342 4.38 23.09 -5.90
C ILE A 342 5.31 23.03 -4.69
N ARG A 343 5.32 21.89 -3.98
CA ARG A 343 6.17 21.68 -2.82
C ARG A 343 7.65 21.80 -3.18
N GLU A 344 8.08 21.22 -4.30
CA GLU A 344 9.48 21.29 -4.74
C GLU A 344 9.90 22.73 -5.03
N HIS A 345 9.05 23.52 -5.69
CA HIS A 345 9.27 24.95 -5.95
C HIS A 345 9.42 25.76 -4.66
N ILE A 346 8.45 25.63 -3.74
CA ILE A 346 8.47 26.34 -2.45
C ILE A 346 9.69 25.95 -1.63
N ILE A 347 10.01 24.65 -1.54
CA ILE A 347 11.15 24.17 -0.76
C ILE A 347 12.48 24.66 -1.36
N SER A 348 12.61 24.73 -2.70
CA SER A 348 13.84 25.26 -3.33
C SER A 348 14.05 26.72 -2.93
N TYR A 349 13.01 27.54 -3.11
CA TYR A 349 13.03 28.95 -2.73
C TYR A 349 13.37 29.15 -1.25
N MET A 350 12.73 28.38 -0.35
CA MET A 350 13.01 28.46 1.09
C MET A 350 14.44 28.06 1.46
N LYS A 351 15.05 27.12 0.73
CA LYS A 351 16.45 26.70 0.96
C LYS A 351 17.43 27.75 0.48
N GLU A 352 17.25 28.26 -0.73
CA GLU A 352 18.11 29.27 -1.35
C GLU A 352 18.15 30.54 -0.51
N ASN A 353 17.01 30.92 0.08
CA ASN A 353 16.87 32.08 0.95
C ASN A 353 17.08 31.77 2.45
N LYS A 354 17.55 30.57 2.81
CA LYS A 354 17.82 30.14 4.20
C LYS A 354 16.68 30.40 5.19
N LEU A 355 15.43 30.20 4.75
CA LEU A 355 14.22 30.48 5.54
C LEU A 355 13.87 29.36 6.52
N PHE A 356 14.52 28.20 6.43
CA PHE A 356 14.32 27.10 7.37
C PHE A 356 15.08 27.35 8.68
N SER A 357 14.40 27.14 9.80
CA SER A 357 15.07 27.13 11.10
C SER A 357 16.09 25.99 11.19
N ASN A 358 17.25 26.25 11.80
CA ASN A 358 18.24 25.21 12.11
C ASN A 358 17.71 24.15 13.09
N LYS A 359 16.62 24.46 13.80
CA LYS A 359 15.95 23.54 14.73
C LYS A 359 14.82 22.71 14.08
N GLN A 360 14.50 22.95 12.80
CA GLN A 360 13.44 22.22 12.10
C GLN A 360 13.99 20.93 11.50
N TYR A 361 13.68 19.78 12.09
CA TYR A 361 14.14 18.46 11.59
C TYR A 361 13.06 17.68 10.84
N GLY A 362 11.79 17.92 11.17
CA GLY A 362 10.65 17.30 10.49
C GLY A 362 10.52 17.82 9.06
N PHE A 363 10.26 16.89 8.12
CA PHE A 363 9.90 17.18 6.73
C PHE A 363 10.95 17.91 5.89
N ILE A 364 12.20 18.02 6.37
CA ILE A 364 13.33 18.59 5.63
C ILE A 364 14.26 17.46 5.16
N SER A 365 14.64 17.51 3.88
CA SER A 365 15.59 16.55 3.30
C SER A 365 16.95 16.61 4.01
N GLY A 366 17.52 15.44 4.32
CA GLY A 366 18.80 15.34 5.04
C GLY A 366 18.71 15.54 6.56
N ARG A 367 17.50 15.80 7.09
CA ARG A 367 17.23 15.83 8.53
C ARG A 367 16.34 14.66 8.93
N SER A 368 16.50 14.19 10.17
CA SER A 368 15.75 13.06 10.71
C SER A 368 15.46 13.26 12.19
N THR A 369 14.51 12.49 12.72
CA THR A 369 14.24 12.45 14.16
C THR A 369 15.45 11.99 14.97
N SER A 370 16.29 11.10 14.39
CA SER A 370 17.54 10.66 15.01
C SER A 370 18.56 11.79 15.11
N LEU A 371 18.70 12.62 14.08
CA LEU A 371 19.57 13.79 14.11
C LEU A 371 19.07 14.83 15.11
N GLN A 372 17.76 15.05 15.18
CA GLN A 372 17.16 15.92 16.20
C GLN A 372 17.48 15.42 17.61
N LEU A 373 17.33 14.11 17.85
CA LEU A 373 17.62 13.50 19.14
C LEU A 373 19.10 13.64 19.52
N LEU A 374 20.00 13.42 18.55
CA LEU A 374 21.44 13.63 18.72
C LEU A 374 21.76 15.09 19.07
N GLU A 375 21.22 16.05 18.34
CA GLU A 375 21.44 17.49 18.58
C GLU A 375 20.97 17.88 20.00
N VAL A 376 19.76 17.47 20.38
CA VAL A 376 19.23 17.70 21.73
C VAL A 376 20.12 17.04 22.79
N HIS A 377 20.58 15.81 22.54
CA HIS A 377 21.46 15.12 23.47
C HIS A 377 22.83 15.76 23.58
N VAL A 378 23.47 16.18 22.50
CA VAL A 378 24.79 16.84 22.53
C VAL A 378 24.68 18.15 23.29
N ILE A 379 23.72 19.02 22.93
CA ILE A 379 23.50 20.29 23.62
C ILE A 379 23.25 20.09 25.12
N GLU A 380 22.39 19.12 25.48
CA GLU A 380 22.09 18.86 26.89
C GLU A 380 23.22 18.16 27.63
N THR A 381 23.97 17.23 27.02
CA THR A 381 25.02 16.48 27.72
C THR A 381 26.28 17.31 27.92
N SER A 382 26.70 18.09 26.92
CA SER A 382 27.90 18.94 27.01
C SER A 382 27.75 20.05 28.07
N SER A 383 26.54 20.53 28.29
CA SER A 383 26.27 21.58 29.29
C SER A 383 25.98 21.02 30.69
N PHE A 384 25.52 19.76 30.80
CA PHE A 384 24.95 19.21 32.02
C PHE A 384 25.78 18.11 32.69
N LEU A 385 26.55 17.33 31.93
CA LEU A 385 27.36 16.23 32.46
C LEU A 385 28.82 16.67 32.54
N LYS A 386 29.41 16.55 33.73
CA LYS A 386 30.84 16.75 33.97
C LYS A 386 31.48 15.45 34.43
N LEU A 387 32.57 15.05 33.79
CA LEU A 387 33.40 13.94 34.25
C LEU A 387 34.28 14.43 35.39
N ILE A 388 34.30 13.70 36.51
CA ILE A 388 35.19 13.98 37.63
C ILE A 388 36.01 12.73 37.94
N PRO A 389 37.35 12.81 37.91
CA PRO A 389 38.21 11.72 38.36
C PRO A 389 37.95 11.41 39.84
N SER A 390 37.91 10.14 40.22
CA SER A 390 37.59 9.68 41.58
C SER A 390 38.69 9.94 42.62
N THR A 391 39.59 10.90 42.40
CA THR A 391 40.73 11.18 43.27
C THR A 391 40.33 11.60 44.69
N GLU A 392 39.04 11.84 44.95
CA GLU A 392 38.48 12.18 46.25
C GLU A 392 38.03 10.98 47.12
N ASN A 393 38.00 9.75 46.62
CA ASN A 393 37.51 8.60 47.41
C ASN A 393 38.51 7.42 47.39
N ARG A 394 39.45 7.43 48.35
CA ARG A 394 40.61 6.52 48.40
C ARG A 394 40.33 5.07 48.81
N HIS A 395 39.07 4.64 49.00
CA HIS A 395 38.79 3.33 49.61
C HIS A 395 37.77 2.43 48.88
N SER A 396 37.57 2.59 47.57
CA SER A 396 36.74 1.64 46.83
C SER A 396 37.38 1.14 45.55
N THR A 397 37.99 -0.04 45.62
CA THR A 397 38.52 -0.80 44.47
C THR A 397 37.42 -1.42 43.60
N ARG A 398 36.14 -1.25 43.98
CA ARG A 398 34.97 -1.80 43.28
C ARG A 398 34.18 -0.76 42.47
N VAL A 399 34.61 0.49 42.42
CA VAL A 399 33.84 1.59 41.82
C VAL A 399 34.63 2.26 40.70
N ASN A 400 33.92 2.65 39.63
CA ASN A 400 34.49 3.35 38.49
C ASN A 400 35.08 4.72 38.87
N SER A 401 36.29 4.95 38.37
CA SER A 401 37.13 6.13 38.60
C SER A 401 36.77 7.33 37.74
N ASN A 402 36.05 7.11 36.64
CA ASN A 402 35.52 8.11 35.74
C ASN A 402 34.05 8.37 36.05
N LYS A 403 33.76 9.02 37.19
CA LYS A 403 32.36 9.29 37.56
C LYS A 403 31.81 10.48 36.79
N ILE A 404 30.56 10.37 36.39
CA ILE A 404 29.80 11.46 35.78
C ILE A 404 28.92 12.09 36.85
N ILE A 405 29.03 13.39 37.02
CA ILE A 405 28.13 14.18 37.87
C ILE A 405 27.22 15.01 36.97
N HIS A 406 25.95 15.08 37.36
CA HIS A 406 24.97 15.95 36.73
C HIS A 406 24.62 17.11 37.65
N GLN A 407 24.19 18.24 37.08
CA GLN A 407 23.70 19.38 37.88
C GLN A 407 22.43 19.01 38.66
N ARG A 408 22.16 19.75 39.75
CA ARG A 408 20.92 19.60 40.52
C ARG A 408 19.72 19.98 39.64
N PHE A 409 18.64 19.21 39.74
CA PHE A 409 17.40 19.44 39.01
C PHE A 409 16.23 19.63 39.97
N LYS A 410 15.30 20.53 39.62
CA LYS A 410 14.14 20.88 40.46
C LYS A 410 12.86 20.13 40.09
N THR A 411 12.80 19.50 38.91
CA THR A 411 11.59 18.84 38.38
C THR A 411 11.76 17.34 38.23
N SER A 412 10.69 16.56 38.45
CA SER A 412 10.63 15.11 38.21
C SER A 412 10.93 14.74 36.75
N LEU A 413 10.46 15.55 35.79
CA LEU A 413 10.74 15.36 34.36
C LEU A 413 12.26 15.31 34.08
N ARG A 414 13.02 16.24 34.68
CA ARG A 414 14.48 16.29 34.53
C ARG A 414 15.19 15.16 35.29
N LYS A 415 14.70 14.78 36.48
CA LYS A 415 15.20 13.62 37.25
C LYS A 415 15.19 12.33 36.41
N ASN A 416 14.16 12.15 35.60
CA ASN A 416 13.93 10.94 34.79
C ASN A 416 14.45 11.06 33.35
N SER A 417 15.08 12.19 33.01
CA SER A 417 15.68 12.39 31.69
C SER A 417 16.76 11.35 31.38
N PHE A 418 16.93 11.04 30.09
CA PHE A 418 17.88 10.03 29.62
C PHE A 418 19.32 10.31 30.08
N SER A 419 19.77 11.57 30.04
CA SER A 419 21.13 11.96 30.45
C SER A 419 21.40 11.70 31.94
N VAL A 420 20.42 11.92 32.82
CA VAL A 420 20.52 11.57 34.26
C VAL A 420 20.53 10.06 34.46
N ARG A 421 19.66 9.31 33.75
CA ARG A 421 19.58 7.85 33.85
C ARG A 421 20.86 7.17 33.39
N ILE A 422 21.43 7.59 32.26
CA ILE A 422 22.69 7.06 31.74
C ILE A 422 23.86 7.38 32.66
N ALA A 423 23.94 8.58 33.25
CA ALA A 423 24.99 8.90 34.22
C ALA A 423 24.96 7.96 35.44
N LYS A 424 23.77 7.62 35.94
CA LYS A 424 23.62 6.63 37.03
C LYS A 424 24.11 5.25 36.62
N LEU A 425 23.79 4.81 35.40
CA LEU A 425 24.24 3.51 34.89
C LEU A 425 25.75 3.48 34.67
N TRP A 426 26.30 4.52 34.03
CA TRP A 426 27.75 4.69 33.85
C TRP A 426 28.52 4.63 35.17
N ASN A 427 27.99 5.29 36.21
CA ASN A 427 28.61 5.29 37.53
C ASN A 427 28.54 3.93 38.26
N LYS A 428 27.63 3.03 37.85
CA LYS A 428 27.54 1.65 38.36
C LYS A 428 28.49 0.69 37.64
N LEU A 429 28.91 1.02 36.40
CA LEU A 429 29.84 0.16 35.66
C LEU A 429 31.19 0.08 36.39
N PRO A 430 31.91 -1.06 36.32
CA PRO A 430 33.24 -1.20 36.90
C PRO A 430 34.32 -0.59 35.99
N ASP A 431 35.45 -0.25 36.60
CA ASP A 431 36.62 0.35 35.92
C ASP A 431 37.10 -0.47 34.71
N LYS A 432 37.01 -1.80 34.79
CA LYS A 432 37.37 -2.70 33.68
C LYS A 432 36.58 -2.37 32.41
N VAL A 433 35.33 -1.93 32.53
CA VAL A 433 34.47 -1.54 31.40
C VAL A 433 34.78 -0.10 31.00
N THR A 434 34.76 0.84 31.94
CA THR A 434 34.84 2.28 31.66
C THR A 434 36.22 2.76 31.20
N LYS A 435 37.31 2.03 31.52
CA LYS A 435 38.69 2.29 31.05
C LYS A 435 39.08 1.49 29.81
N ALA A 436 38.12 1.02 29.02
CA ALA A 436 38.44 0.31 27.80
C ALA A 436 39.22 1.19 26.81
N PRO A 437 40.29 0.68 26.17
CA PRO A 437 41.18 1.48 25.33
C PRO A 437 40.57 1.84 23.96
N SER A 438 39.42 1.26 23.60
CA SER A 438 38.71 1.55 22.36
C SER A 438 37.21 1.32 22.52
N ILE A 439 36.41 1.92 21.63
CA ILE A 439 34.95 1.76 21.61
C ILE A 439 34.54 0.30 21.45
N ASN A 440 35.23 -0.47 20.61
CA ASN A 440 34.92 -1.89 20.42
C ASN A 440 35.29 -2.71 21.67
N SER A 441 36.41 -2.38 22.33
CA SER A 441 36.76 -3.01 23.60
C SER A 441 35.74 -2.66 24.70
N PHE A 442 35.25 -1.41 24.73
CA PHE A 442 34.20 -0.97 25.64
C PHE A 442 32.92 -1.79 25.46
N LYS A 443 32.41 -1.88 24.22
CA LYS A 443 31.21 -2.65 23.89
C LYS A 443 31.34 -4.11 24.33
N ASN A 444 32.42 -4.78 23.94
CA ASN A 444 32.63 -6.19 24.28
C ASN A 444 32.79 -6.42 25.79
N ARG A 445 33.29 -5.45 26.55
CA ARG A 445 33.39 -5.53 28.03
C ARG A 445 32.05 -5.22 28.70
N LEU A 446 31.27 -4.31 28.12
CA LEU A 446 29.94 -3.94 28.59
C LEU A 446 28.94 -5.08 28.35
N ASP A 447 28.92 -5.66 27.16
CA ASP A 447 28.06 -6.80 26.83
C ASP A 447 28.32 -7.98 27.77
N ARG A 448 29.60 -8.32 27.99
CA ARG A 448 29.99 -9.33 28.98
C ARG A 448 29.65 -8.95 30.42
N TYR A 449 29.62 -7.67 30.77
CA TYR A 449 29.23 -7.24 32.12
C TYR A 449 27.72 -7.40 32.34
N TRP A 450 26.92 -7.08 31.32
CA TRP A 450 25.47 -7.18 31.35
C TRP A 450 24.92 -8.59 31.13
N GLU A 451 25.67 -9.48 30.48
CA GLU A 451 25.29 -10.89 30.31
C GLU A 451 25.15 -11.63 31.66
N TYR A 452 25.85 -11.18 32.70
CA TYR A 452 25.79 -11.75 34.06
C TYR A 452 24.93 -10.95 35.05
N GLU A 453 24.50 -9.74 34.70
CA GLU A 453 23.54 -8.97 35.52
C GLU A 453 22.15 -9.06 34.88
N GLU A 454 21.34 -10.00 35.37
CA GLU A 454 20.02 -10.41 34.85
C GLU A 454 18.93 -9.31 34.85
N ILE A 455 19.26 -8.03 35.02
CA ILE A 455 18.29 -7.00 35.46
C ILE A 455 18.14 -5.80 34.51
N TYR A 456 19.03 -5.53 33.56
CA TYR A 456 18.99 -4.22 32.87
C TYR A 456 18.30 -4.14 31.52
N TYR A 457 17.79 -5.24 30.95
CA TYR A 457 17.04 -5.18 29.67
C TYR A 457 15.51 -5.08 29.83
N SER A 458 14.96 -5.40 31.00
CA SER A 458 13.51 -5.33 31.27
C SER A 458 13.00 -3.91 31.55
N ASP A 459 13.78 -3.06 32.23
CA ASP A 459 13.43 -1.67 32.56
C ASP A 459 13.37 -0.71 31.35
N TYR A 460 13.87 -1.12 30.18
CA TYR A 460 13.77 -0.35 28.94
C TYR A 460 12.53 -0.68 28.10
N ARG A 461 11.68 -1.61 28.55
CA ARG A 461 10.25 -1.51 28.25
C ARG A 461 9.74 -0.26 28.95
N ALA A 462 9.92 0.89 28.31
CA ALA A 462 9.04 2.00 28.56
C ALA A 462 7.61 1.46 28.42
N GLU A 463 6.90 1.36 29.53
CA GLU A 463 5.46 1.38 29.50
C GLU A 463 5.07 2.66 28.78
N LEU A 464 4.85 2.54 27.47
CA LEU A 464 4.22 3.56 26.63
C LEU A 464 2.70 3.59 26.94
N THR A 465 2.33 3.47 28.20
CA THR A 465 1.01 3.76 28.74
C THR A 465 1.01 5.26 29.07
N GLY A 466 0.77 6.05 28.02
CA GLY A 466 0.16 7.35 28.21
C GLY A 466 -1.24 7.14 28.77
N SER A 467 -1.33 6.94 30.08
CA SER A 467 -2.56 6.95 30.85
C SER A 467 -2.29 7.81 32.06
N SER A 468 -2.72 9.07 31.99
CA SER A 468 -2.90 9.91 33.17
C SER A 468 -3.87 9.20 34.12
N ILE A 469 -3.36 8.53 35.14
CA ILE A 469 -4.16 8.20 36.31
C ILE A 469 -3.92 9.33 37.31
N ARG A 470 -4.87 10.27 37.32
CA ARG A 470 -5.19 11.04 38.52
C ARG A 470 -5.81 10.06 39.52
N ASN A 471 -5.35 10.11 40.77
CA ASN A 471 -6.06 9.88 42.04
C ASN A 471 -4.97 10.04 43.12
N ASN A 472 -4.83 11.18 43.80
CA ASN A 472 -5.63 11.70 44.92
C ASN A 472 -6.03 10.61 45.93
N GLY A 473 -5.55 10.76 47.16
CA GLY A 473 -6.17 10.17 48.36
C GLY A 473 -5.21 9.37 49.22
N ASP A 474 -4.91 9.92 50.40
CA ASP A 474 -4.18 9.33 51.52
C ASP A 474 -4.70 7.94 51.95
N ASN A 475 -3.80 7.06 52.41
CA ASN A 475 -3.71 6.69 53.83
C ASN A 475 -2.66 5.61 54.14
N ASN A 476 -2.10 5.79 55.32
CA ASN A 476 -1.15 4.95 56.07
C ASN A 476 -1.65 3.51 56.38
N GLN A 477 -0.69 2.73 56.91
CA GLN A 477 -0.75 1.52 57.75
C GLN A 477 -0.39 0.22 57.02
N LEU A 478 0.78 -0.39 57.27
CA LEU A 478 1.23 -1.21 58.42
C LEU A 478 0.65 -2.64 58.40
N TYR A 479 1.46 -3.57 58.92
CA TYR A 479 1.36 -5.05 59.02
C TYR A 479 1.98 -5.81 57.83
N GLU A 480 3.22 -6.31 57.94
CA GLU A 480 3.76 -7.45 58.72
C GLU A 480 3.28 -8.85 58.27
N SER A 481 4.29 -9.68 57.98
CA SER A 481 4.45 -11.14 58.17
C SER A 481 3.41 -12.13 57.61
N GLY A 482 3.93 -13.22 57.04
CA GLY A 482 3.16 -14.47 56.88
C GLY A 482 3.55 -15.32 55.68
N GLU A 483 4.45 -16.25 55.94
CA GLU A 483 4.83 -17.48 55.23
C GLU A 483 3.78 -18.25 54.39
N GLU A 484 4.39 -19.10 53.54
CA GLU A 484 3.95 -20.41 53.03
C GLU A 484 3.34 -20.53 51.60
N GLU A 485 4.16 -21.21 50.78
CA GLU A 485 3.91 -21.98 49.55
C GLU A 485 2.74 -22.98 49.64
N PRO A 486 2.26 -23.59 48.53
CA PRO A 486 2.96 -23.83 47.25
C PRO A 486 2.32 -23.29 45.97
#